data_AF-A0A7W9Z7H8-F1
#
_entry.id   AF-A0A7W9Z7H8-F1
#
_cell.length_a   1.000
_cell.length_b   1.000
_cell.length_c   1.000
_cell.angle_alpha   90.00
_cell.angle_beta   90.00
_cell.angle_gamma   90.00
#
_symmetry.space_group_name_H-M   'P 1'
#
loop_
_entity.id
_entity.type
_entity.pdbx_description
1 polymer ?
#
loop_
_entity_poly.entity_id
_entity_poly.type
_entity_poly.pdbx_seq_one_letter_code
_entity_poly.pdbx_strand_id
1 'polypeptide(L)'
;MSWLVPALLMRGSLLLPMLLPVANVTFSVFAIDSYSHGYRFKNIVRQLTYSFATATTIILLQHRNALHYSRLAESVNPFNPVYQTTIDALTRSLMALGHSLDESKGIALAKIGQGISSQAAFLSAQDGFTFLGLVALCGIGFGIWQRQIR
;
A
#
# COMPACT_ATOMS: atom_id res chain seq x y z
N MET A 1 8.74 17.82 -7.88
CA MET A 1 8.63 17.07 -6.61
C MET A 1 8.08 17.90 -5.43
N SER A 2 7.58 19.12 -5.64
CA SER A 2 6.99 19.98 -4.59
C SER A 2 5.58 19.58 -4.15
N TRP A 3 4.84 18.83 -4.99
CA TRP A 3 3.46 18.42 -4.70
C TRP A 3 3.35 17.38 -3.56
N LEU A 4 4.43 16.65 -3.27
CA LEU A 4 4.46 15.63 -2.21
C LEU A 4 4.64 16.25 -0.81
N VAL A 5 5.19 17.47 -0.74
CA VAL A 5 5.52 18.15 0.53
C VAL A 5 4.28 18.44 1.38
N PRO A 6 3.18 19.01 0.83
CA PRO A 6 1.96 19.22 1.59
C PRO A 6 1.35 17.90 2.10
N ALA A 7 1.35 16.85 1.26
CA ALA A 7 0.82 15.54 1.63
C ALA A 7 1.62 14.89 2.78
N LEU A 8 2.95 15.03 2.77
CA LEU A 8 3.84 14.55 3.83
C LEU A 8 3.65 15.33 5.14
N LEU A 9 3.49 16.67 5.07
CA LEU A 9 3.23 17.52 6.23
C LEU A 9 1.87 17.20 6.87
N MET A 10 0.83 16.99 6.05
CA MET A 10 -0.49 16.62 6.54
C MET A 10 -0.46 15.26 7.24
N ARG A 11 0.22 14.26 6.67
CA ARG A 11 0.45 12.95 7.30
C ARG A 11 1.19 13.05 8.65
N GLY A 12 2.22 13.89 8.74
CA GLY A 12 2.97 14.09 9.98
C GLY A 12 2.15 14.76 11.09
N SER A 13 1.31 15.73 10.72
CA SER A 13 0.48 16.48 11.67
C SER A 13 -0.62 15.65 12.34
N LEU A 14 -1.15 14.62 11.65
CA LEU A 14 -2.21 13.74 12.15
C LEU A 14 -1.72 12.69 13.17
N LEU A 15 -0.46 12.27 13.10
CA LEU A 15 0.07 11.18 13.93
C LEU A 15 0.48 11.65 15.35
N LEU A 16 0.97 12.88 15.48
CA LEU A 16 1.49 13.43 16.74
C LEU A 16 0.42 13.60 17.85
N PRO A 17 -0.79 14.13 17.60
CA PRO A 17 -1.77 14.35 18.67
C PRO A 17 -2.46 13.06 19.16
N MET A 18 -2.35 11.94 18.43
CA MET A 18 -3.03 10.69 18.78
C MET A 18 -2.27 9.85 19.82
N LEU A 19 -0.93 9.99 19.90
CA LEU A 19 -0.09 9.13 20.74
C LEU A 19 -0.07 9.54 22.23
N LEU A 20 -0.18 10.83 22.52
CA LEU A 20 -0.01 11.40 23.86
C LEU A 20 -1.20 11.14 24.82
N PRO A 21 -2.48 11.25 24.40
CA PRO A 21 -3.62 11.04 25.30
C PRO A 21 -3.79 9.57 25.70
N VAL A 22 -3.50 8.63 24.78
CA VAL A 22 -3.70 7.19 24.97
C VAL A 22 -2.84 6.65 26.11
N ALA A 23 -1.60 7.11 26.23
CA ALA A 23 -0.72 6.73 27.34
C ALA A 23 -1.26 7.23 28.69
N ASN A 24 -1.66 8.50 28.79
CA ASN A 24 -2.16 9.09 30.04
C ASN A 24 -3.46 8.42 30.51
N VAL A 25 -4.37 8.13 29.58
CA VAL A 25 -5.70 7.56 29.89
C VAL A 25 -5.63 6.09 30.30
N THR A 26 -4.66 5.32 29.79
CA THR A 26 -4.53 3.87 30.06
C THR A 26 -3.95 3.56 31.43
N PHE A 27 -3.11 4.44 31.98
CA PHE A 27 -2.40 4.18 33.25
C PHE A 27 -2.91 4.96 34.45
N SER A 28 -3.90 5.84 34.27
CA SER A 28 -4.53 6.60 35.38
C SER A 28 -5.21 5.74 36.46
N VAL A 29 -5.38 4.43 36.22
CA VAL A 29 -6.09 3.48 37.11
C VAL A 29 -5.13 2.53 37.86
N PHE A 30 -3.82 2.53 37.57
CA PHE A 30 -2.86 1.57 38.15
C PHE A 30 -2.04 2.16 39.31
N ALA A 31 -1.97 1.42 40.43
CA ALA A 31 -1.04 1.70 41.52
C ALA A 31 0.43 1.56 41.05
N ILE A 32 1.31 2.39 41.62
CA ILE A 32 2.72 2.58 41.19
C ILE A 32 3.52 1.27 41.09
N ASP A 33 3.26 0.27 41.94
CA ASP A 33 3.98 -1.02 41.93
C ASP A 33 3.61 -1.95 40.76
N SER A 34 2.37 -1.90 40.25
CA SER A 34 1.92 -2.75 39.13
C SER A 34 2.22 -2.11 37.76
N TYR A 35 2.59 -0.83 37.77
CA TYR A 35 2.85 -0.03 36.57
C TYR A 35 3.98 -0.63 35.71
N SER A 36 5.06 -1.10 36.33
CA SER A 36 6.19 -1.74 35.66
C SER A 36 5.78 -2.98 34.86
N HIS A 37 4.98 -3.87 35.47
CA HIS A 37 4.55 -5.11 34.82
C HIS A 37 3.51 -4.84 33.73
N GLY A 38 2.53 -3.96 34.00
CA GLY A 38 1.54 -3.54 33.00
C GLY A 38 2.15 -2.83 31.79
N TYR A 39 3.18 -2.02 32.01
CA TYR A 39 3.89 -1.33 30.92
C TYR A 39 4.67 -2.29 30.03
N ARG A 40 5.35 -3.30 30.61
CA ARG A 40 6.05 -4.34 29.84
C ARG A 40 5.07 -5.16 29.00
N PHE A 41 3.95 -5.58 29.58
CA PHE A 41 2.91 -6.30 28.85
C PHE A 41 2.31 -5.47 27.70
N LYS A 42 1.99 -4.18 27.95
CA LYS A 42 1.54 -3.26 26.88
C LYS A 42 2.54 -3.20 25.72
N ASN A 43 3.84 -3.13 26.01
CA ASN A 43 4.86 -3.07 24.97
C ASN A 43 4.96 -4.36 24.16
N ILE A 44 4.82 -5.53 24.80
CA ILE A 44 4.79 -6.83 24.11
C ILE A 44 3.57 -6.91 23.19
N VAL A 45 2.37 -6.59 23.69
CA VAL A 45 1.14 -6.56 22.89
C VAL A 45 1.31 -5.61 21.71
N ARG A 46 1.83 -4.41 21.95
CA ARG A 46 2.11 -3.43 20.90
C ARG A 46 3.05 -3.98 19.83
N GLN A 47 4.15 -4.63 20.21
CA GLN A 47 5.09 -5.23 19.26
C GLN A 47 4.45 -6.36 18.46
N LEU A 48 3.65 -7.22 19.10
CA LEU A 48 2.93 -8.30 18.42
C LEU A 48 1.89 -7.74 17.44
N THR A 49 1.16 -6.68 17.81
CA THR A 49 0.24 -6.01 16.91
C THR A 49 0.97 -5.42 15.70
N TYR A 50 2.14 -4.79 15.90
CA TYR A 50 2.93 -4.25 14.78
C TYR A 50 3.43 -5.35 13.84
N SER A 51 3.96 -6.45 14.36
CA SER A 51 4.45 -7.55 13.52
C SER A 51 3.30 -8.21 12.75
N PHE A 52 2.17 -8.45 13.42
CA PHE A 52 0.98 -9.01 12.79
C PHE A 52 0.43 -8.08 11.70
N ALA A 53 0.21 -6.81 12.01
CA ALA A 53 -0.29 -5.83 11.04
C ALA A 53 0.63 -5.70 9.81
N THR A 54 1.95 -5.71 10.03
CA THR A 54 2.94 -5.66 8.94
C THR A 54 2.86 -6.92 8.07
N ALA A 55 2.85 -8.11 8.68
CA ALA A 55 2.75 -9.37 7.96
C ALA A 55 1.46 -9.47 7.14
N THR A 56 0.31 -9.15 7.75
CA THR A 56 -0.98 -9.13 7.05
C THR A 56 -0.96 -8.16 5.86
N THR A 57 -0.41 -6.96 6.04
CA THR A 57 -0.32 -5.96 4.96
C THR A 57 0.55 -6.44 3.80
N ILE A 58 1.70 -7.06 4.10
CA ILE A 58 2.59 -7.62 3.07
C ILE A 58 1.87 -8.71 2.27
N ILE A 59 1.23 -9.66 2.97
CA ILE A 59 0.51 -10.77 2.33
C ILE A 59 -0.61 -10.24 1.43
N LEU A 60 -1.41 -9.28 1.94
CA LEU A 60 -2.47 -8.65 1.17
C LEU A 60 -1.93 -7.98 -0.09
N LEU A 61 -0.88 -7.17 0.04
CA LEU A 61 -0.30 -6.45 -1.09
C LEU A 61 0.29 -7.40 -2.14
N GLN A 62 0.97 -8.45 -1.71
CA GLN A 62 1.53 -9.47 -2.59
C GLN A 62 0.42 -10.23 -3.34
N HIS A 63 -0.65 -10.62 -2.64
CA HIS A 63 -1.78 -11.31 -3.25
C HIS A 63 -2.53 -10.41 -4.25
N ARG A 64 -2.78 -9.15 -3.89
CA ARG A 64 -3.39 -8.18 -4.80
C ARG A 64 -2.54 -7.93 -6.04
N ASN A 65 -1.21 -7.87 -5.88
CA ASN A 65 -0.28 -7.67 -7.00
C ASN A 65 -0.30 -8.86 -7.95
N ALA A 66 -0.20 -10.07 -7.43
CA ALA A 66 -0.29 -11.28 -8.25
C ALA A 66 -1.60 -11.32 -9.07
N LEU A 67 -2.72 -10.96 -8.45
CA LEU A 67 -4.03 -10.96 -9.10
C LEU A 67 -4.16 -9.86 -10.18
N HIS A 68 -3.69 -8.64 -9.90
CA HIS A 68 -3.72 -7.56 -10.90
C HIS A 68 -2.74 -7.87 -12.04
N TYR A 69 -1.56 -8.37 -11.73
CA TYR A 69 -0.57 -8.78 -12.72
C TYR A 69 -1.13 -9.86 -13.65
N SER A 70 -1.76 -10.91 -13.12
CA SER A 70 -2.32 -11.99 -13.93
C SER A 70 -3.39 -11.48 -14.90
N ARG A 71 -4.32 -10.64 -14.41
CA ARG A 71 -5.37 -10.03 -15.23
C ARG A 71 -4.83 -9.12 -16.32
N LEU A 72 -3.82 -8.32 -16.01
CA LEU A 72 -3.18 -7.46 -17.02
C LEU A 72 -2.38 -8.29 -18.03
N ALA A 73 -1.69 -9.34 -17.58
CA ALA A 73 -0.94 -10.23 -18.45
C ALA A 73 -1.86 -11.03 -19.40
N GLU A 74 -3.05 -11.44 -18.96
CA GLU A 74 -4.06 -12.07 -19.84
C GLU A 74 -4.49 -11.17 -21.01
N SER A 75 -4.46 -9.84 -20.81
CA SER A 75 -4.76 -8.87 -21.87
C SER A 75 -3.65 -8.76 -22.92
N VAL A 76 -2.44 -9.24 -22.62
CA VAL A 76 -1.32 -9.36 -23.56
C VAL A 76 -1.47 -10.65 -24.35
N ASN A 77 -2.31 -10.59 -25.38
CA ASN A 77 -2.45 -11.70 -26.30
C ASN A 77 -2.52 -11.20 -27.75
N PRO A 78 -2.06 -12.01 -28.72
CA PRO A 78 -2.09 -11.63 -30.13
C PRO A 78 -3.49 -11.40 -30.70
N PHE A 79 -4.55 -11.82 -30.00
CA PHE A 79 -5.94 -11.64 -30.44
C PHE A 79 -6.56 -10.33 -29.93
N ASN A 80 -5.89 -9.61 -29.03
CA ASN A 80 -6.36 -8.35 -28.47
C ASN A 80 -5.94 -7.17 -29.39
N PRO A 81 -6.89 -6.44 -30.00
CA PRO A 81 -6.58 -5.31 -30.87
C PRO A 81 -5.86 -4.17 -30.14
N VAL A 82 -6.08 -4.00 -28.84
CA VAL A 82 -5.38 -3.01 -28.02
C VAL A 82 -3.91 -3.37 -27.88
N TYR A 83 -3.59 -4.66 -27.69
CA TYR A 83 -2.21 -5.11 -27.63
C TYR A 83 -1.50 -4.92 -28.98
N GLN A 84 -2.12 -5.33 -30.08
CA GLN A 84 -1.55 -5.17 -31.43
C GLN A 84 -1.24 -3.70 -31.74
N THR A 85 -2.21 -2.81 -31.54
CA THR A 85 -2.01 -1.37 -31.77
C THR A 85 -0.90 -0.77 -30.89
N THR A 86 -0.80 -1.22 -29.63
CA THR A 86 0.22 -0.74 -28.68
C THR A 86 1.62 -1.22 -29.07
N ILE A 87 1.80 -2.51 -29.37
CA ILE A 87 3.11 -3.04 -29.75
C ILE A 87 3.57 -2.48 -31.09
N ASP A 88 2.67 -2.27 -32.05
CA ASP A 88 2.99 -1.67 -33.34
C ASP A 88 3.35 -0.19 -33.22
N ALA A 89 2.67 0.56 -32.35
CA ALA A 89 3.00 1.96 -32.08
C ALA A 89 4.39 2.08 -31.41
N LEU A 90 4.67 1.26 -30.39
CA LEU A 90 5.97 1.23 -29.73
C LEU A 90 7.08 0.82 -30.69
N THR A 91 6.86 -0.25 -31.46
CA THR A 91 7.83 -0.73 -32.45
C THR A 91 8.14 0.35 -33.48
N ARG A 92 7.13 1.02 -34.05
CA ARG A 92 7.34 2.14 -34.98
C ARG A 92 8.11 3.30 -34.35
N SER A 93 7.84 3.62 -33.08
CA SER A 93 8.58 4.68 -32.37
C SER A 93 10.07 4.33 -32.17
N LEU A 94 10.37 3.06 -31.87
CA LEU A 94 11.73 2.55 -31.69
C LEU A 94 12.49 2.47 -33.02
N MET A 95 11.81 2.08 -34.09
CA MET A 95 12.37 2.13 -35.44
C MET A 95 12.69 3.56 -35.88
N ALA A 96 11.83 4.53 -35.55
CA ALA A 96 12.08 5.94 -35.82
C ALA A 96 13.30 6.49 -35.04
N LEU A 97 13.67 5.85 -33.93
CA LEU A 97 14.88 6.15 -33.16
C LEU A 97 16.14 5.44 -33.70
N GLY A 98 16.02 4.65 -34.77
CA GLY A 98 17.13 4.00 -35.47
C GLY A 98 17.40 2.54 -35.08
N HIS A 99 16.55 1.93 -34.24
CA HIS A 99 16.68 0.51 -33.90
C HIS A 99 16.21 -0.40 -35.06
N SER A 100 16.80 -1.60 -35.15
CA SER A 100 16.35 -2.62 -36.10
C SER A 100 14.94 -3.12 -35.74
N LEU A 101 14.22 -3.70 -36.70
CA LEU A 101 12.86 -4.21 -36.47
C LEU A 101 12.81 -5.27 -35.36
N ASP A 102 13.77 -6.18 -35.35
CA ASP A 102 13.83 -7.29 -34.39
C ASP A 102 14.11 -6.78 -32.97
N GLU A 103 15.09 -5.88 -32.85
CA GLU A 103 15.43 -5.20 -31.60
C GLU A 103 14.25 -4.35 -31.08
N SER A 104 13.60 -3.59 -31.96
CA SER A 104 12.46 -2.73 -31.61
C SER A 104 11.30 -3.53 -31.04
N LYS A 105 10.99 -4.70 -31.61
CA LYS A 105 9.94 -5.60 -31.09
C LYS A 105 10.30 -6.14 -29.70
N GLY A 106 11.55 -6.56 -29.51
CA GLY A 106 12.03 -7.03 -28.21
C GLY A 106 11.93 -5.95 -27.13
N ILE A 107 12.37 -4.72 -27.44
CA ILE A 107 12.29 -3.59 -26.51
C ILE A 107 10.83 -3.21 -26.24
N ALA A 108 9.97 -3.17 -27.26
CA ALA A 108 8.54 -2.86 -27.10
C ALA A 108 7.84 -3.86 -26.17
N LEU A 109 8.11 -5.16 -26.32
CA LEU A 109 7.57 -6.19 -25.45
C LEU A 109 8.05 -6.03 -23.99
N ALA A 110 9.35 -5.77 -23.80
CA ALA A 110 9.90 -5.51 -22.48
C ALA A 110 9.27 -4.27 -21.81
N LYS A 111 9.02 -3.21 -22.57
CA LYS A 111 8.33 -2.00 -22.07
C LYS A 111 6.89 -2.28 -21.65
N ILE A 112 6.16 -3.08 -22.42
CA ILE A 112 4.79 -3.51 -22.06
C ILE A 112 4.84 -4.32 -20.75
N GLY A 113 5.76 -5.27 -20.62
CA GLY A 113 5.95 -6.06 -19.40
C GLY A 113 6.26 -5.20 -18.16
N GLN A 114 7.16 -4.22 -18.29
CA GLN A 114 7.44 -3.25 -17.23
C GLN A 114 6.21 -2.40 -16.87
N GLY A 115 5.44 -1.99 -17.88
CA GLY A 115 4.19 -1.25 -17.70
C GLY A 115 3.18 -2.04 -16.87
N ILE A 116 2.99 -3.32 -17.19
CA ILE A 116 2.10 -4.23 -16.46
C ILE A 116 2.54 -4.39 -15.01
N SER A 117 3.83 -4.63 -14.77
CA SER A 117 4.36 -4.77 -13.40
C SER A 117 4.13 -3.48 -12.58
N SER A 118 4.40 -2.32 -13.17
CA SER A 118 4.20 -1.02 -12.52
C SER A 118 2.72 -0.75 -12.23
N GLN A 119 1.83 -1.07 -13.19
CA GLN A 119 0.40 -0.85 -13.05
C GLN A 119 -0.23 -1.81 -12.04
N ALA A 120 0.18 -3.08 -12.01
CA ALA A 120 -0.25 -4.05 -11.01
C ALA A 120 0.18 -3.60 -9.60
N ALA A 121 1.41 -3.12 -9.43
CA ALA A 121 1.89 -2.58 -8.17
C ALA A 121 1.07 -1.37 -7.71
N PHE A 122 0.76 -0.44 -8.63
CA PHE A 122 -0.07 0.73 -8.35
C PHE A 122 -1.49 0.36 -7.89
N LEU A 123 -2.17 -0.51 -8.64
CA LEU A 123 -3.52 -0.99 -8.29
C LEU A 123 -3.54 -1.72 -6.94
N SER A 124 -2.50 -2.49 -6.64
CA SER A 124 -2.37 -3.19 -5.36
C SER A 124 -2.16 -2.24 -4.20
N ALA A 125 -1.35 -1.20 -4.39
CA ALA A 125 -1.15 -0.18 -3.39
C ALA A 125 -2.46 0.57 -3.10
N GLN A 126 -3.24 0.88 -4.14
CA GLN A 126 -4.57 1.48 -3.99
C GLN A 126 -5.53 0.61 -3.18
N ASP A 127 -5.56 -0.70 -3.45
CA ASP A 127 -6.34 -1.65 -2.65
C ASP A 127 -5.87 -1.67 -1.18
N GLY A 128 -4.55 -1.66 -0.97
CA GLY A 128 -3.94 -1.60 0.37
C GLY A 128 -4.32 -0.35 1.15
N PHE A 129 -4.35 0.82 0.52
CA PHE A 129 -4.81 2.06 1.15
C PHE A 129 -6.29 2.01 1.51
N THR A 130 -7.12 1.41 0.66
CA THR A 130 -8.55 1.24 0.93
C THR A 130 -8.76 0.34 2.14
N PHE A 131 -8.00 -0.76 2.23
CA PHE A 131 -8.01 -1.65 3.39
C PHE A 131 -7.57 -0.94 4.68
N LEU A 132 -6.47 -0.17 4.63
CA LEU A 132 -6.01 0.63 5.76
C LEU A 132 -7.05 1.66 6.20
N GLY A 133 -7.72 2.30 5.25
CA GLY A 133 -8.82 3.24 5.51
C GLY A 133 -9.97 2.57 6.26
N LEU A 134 -10.39 1.37 5.85
CA LEU A 134 -11.42 0.60 6.54
C LEU A 134 -11.02 0.26 7.98
N VAL A 135 -9.79 -0.21 8.19
CA VAL A 135 -9.27 -0.52 9.53
C VAL A 135 -9.23 0.74 10.41
N ALA A 136 -8.84 1.88 9.86
CA ALA A 136 -8.85 3.16 10.57
C ALA A 136 -10.27 3.56 10.98
N LEU A 137 -11.27 3.42 10.09
CA LEU A 137 -12.67 3.69 10.39
C LEU A 137 -13.20 2.80 11.53
N CYS A 138 -12.86 1.51 11.53
CA CYS A 138 -13.18 0.60 12.63
C CYS A 138 -12.56 1.07 13.95
N GLY A 139 -11.30 1.52 13.93
CA GLY A 139 -10.61 2.08 15.09
C GLY A 139 -11.27 3.35 15.63
N ILE A 140 -11.73 4.24 14.75
CA ILE A 140 -12.49 5.45 15.13
C ILE A 140 -13.82 5.05 15.77
N GLY A 141 -14.56 4.11 15.18
CA GLY A 141 -15.82 3.61 15.73
C GLY A 141 -15.64 3.02 17.13
N PHE A 142 -14.60 2.22 17.32
CA PHE A 142 -14.24 1.69 18.64
C PHE A 142 -13.89 2.79 19.64
N GLY A 143 -13.14 3.81 19.21
CA GLY A 143 -12.80 4.96 20.05
C GLY A 143 -14.01 5.79 20.49
N ILE A 144 -15.00 5.97 19.60
CA ILE A 144 -16.26 6.63 19.93
C ILE A 144 -17.07 5.79 20.92
N TRP A 145 -17.18 4.48 20.70
CA TRP A 145 -17.85 3.56 21.61
C TRP A 145 -17.25 3.60 23.02
N GLN A 146 -15.91 3.60 23.12
CA GLN A 146 -15.23 3.68 24.41
C GLN A 146 -15.53 4.97 25.18
N ARG A 147 -15.78 6.09 24.48
CA ARG A 147 -16.18 7.36 25.10
C ARG A 147 -17.62 7.37 25.60
N GLN A 148 -18.49 6.48 25.12
CA GLN A 148 -19.88 6.41 25.59
C GLN A 148 -20.03 5.58 26.88
N ILE A 149 -19.09 4.66 27.14
CA ILE A 149 -19.10 3.80 28.33
C ILE A 149 -18.41 4.46 29.53
N ARG A 150 -17.58 5.48 29.30
CA ARG A 150 -16.94 6.31 30.32
C ARG A 150 -17.74 7.58 30.56
#